data_AF-A0A8J2L3D0-F1
#
_entry.id   AF-A0A8J2L3D0-F1
#
_cell.length_a   1.000
_cell.length_b   1.000
_cell.length_c   1.000
_cell.angle_alpha   90.00
_cell.angle_beta   90.00
_cell.angle_gamma   90.00
#
_symmetry.space_group_name_H-M   'P 1'
#
loop_
_entity.id
_entity.type
_entity.pdbx_description
1 polymer ?
#
loop_
_entity_poly.entity_id
_entity_poly.type
_entity_poly.pdbx_seq_one_letter_code
_entity_poly.pdbx_strand_id
1 'polypeptide(L)'
;SYKLTKEKGSTSNMGYHLTKNHPGKLHKDPPKSESPIAAMFKKKQKPDEEFDETKFRNLVLKWIVSSNQPFLEVESPQLRELFLYANSKAKMPSGTTIQRDIMSAHVKEKLGKISELKVP
;
A
#
# COMPACT_ATOMS: atom_id res chain seq x y z
N SER A 1 -12.78 21.53 -53.91
CA SER A 1 -13.89 21.16 -53.01
C SER A 1 -13.87 19.67 -52.76
N TYR A 2 -13.38 19.23 -51.60
CA TYR A 2 -13.36 17.81 -51.24
C TYR A 2 -14.62 17.45 -50.45
N LYS A 3 -15.42 16.50 -50.95
CA LYS A 3 -16.57 15.93 -50.24
C LYS A 3 -16.12 14.66 -49.53
N LEU A 4 -16.01 14.70 -48.20
CA LEU A 4 -15.90 13.50 -47.38
C LEU A 4 -17.26 12.78 -47.41
N THR A 5 -17.33 11.61 -48.03
CA THR A 5 -18.45 10.68 -47.84
C THR A 5 -18.39 10.12 -46.43
N LYS A 6 -19.29 10.55 -45.54
CA LYS A 6 -19.47 9.94 -44.23
C LYS A 6 -19.93 8.50 -44.41
N GLU A 7 -19.01 7.57 -44.19
CA GLU A 7 -19.30 6.15 -44.05
C GLU A 7 -20.37 5.96 -42.96
N LYS A 8 -21.39 5.16 -43.26
CA LYS A 8 -22.53 4.86 -42.39
C LYS A 8 -22.14 3.91 -41.25
N GLY A 9 -21.21 4.33 -40.41
CA GLY A 9 -20.84 3.64 -39.17
C GLY A 9 -21.24 4.48 -37.96
N SER A 10 -22.55 4.61 -37.70
CA SER A 10 -23.00 5.26 -36.45
C SER A 10 -22.76 4.29 -35.29
N THR A 11 -21.68 4.49 -34.56
CA THR A 11 -21.48 3.85 -33.25
C THR A 11 -22.38 4.56 -32.26
N SER A 12 -23.68 4.26 -32.32
CA SER A 12 -24.60 4.76 -31.30
C SER A 12 -24.08 4.29 -29.94
N ASN A 13 -24.09 5.20 -28.97
CA ASN A 13 -23.75 4.94 -27.57
C ASN A 13 -24.34 3.58 -27.15
N MET A 14 -23.50 2.72 -26.55
CA MET A 14 -23.88 1.38 -26.10
C MET A 14 -25.18 1.38 -25.28
N GLY A 15 -25.40 2.37 -24.43
CA GLY A 15 -26.64 2.56 -23.68
C GLY A 15 -27.86 2.72 -24.59
N TYR A 16 -27.75 3.51 -25.66
CA TYR A 16 -28.82 3.65 -26.66
C TYR A 16 -29.05 2.35 -27.45
N HIS A 17 -27.98 1.63 -27.80
CA HIS A 17 -28.10 0.33 -28.46
C HIS A 17 -28.85 -0.68 -27.58
N LEU A 18 -28.51 -0.73 -26.29
CA LEU A 18 -29.13 -1.63 -25.32
C LEU A 18 -30.59 -1.27 -25.07
N THR A 19 -30.95 0.00 -24.94
CA THR A 19 -32.35 0.41 -24.75
C THR A 19 -33.21 0.15 -25.97
N LYS A 20 -32.67 0.31 -27.17
CA LYS A 20 -33.42 0.19 -28.43
C LYS A 20 -33.57 -1.26 -28.91
N ASN A 21 -32.50 -2.04 -28.86
CA ASN A 21 -32.47 -3.39 -29.44
C ASN A 21 -32.64 -4.49 -28.38
N HIS A 22 -32.38 -4.17 -27.10
CA HIS A 22 -32.45 -5.14 -26.00
C HIS A 22 -33.20 -4.58 -24.78
N PRO A 23 -34.44 -4.08 -24.94
CA PRO A 23 -35.18 -3.37 -23.87
C PRO A 23 -35.43 -4.22 -22.61
N GLY A 24 -35.38 -5.56 -22.71
CA GLY A 24 -35.54 -6.49 -21.58
C GLY A 24 -34.24 -6.88 -20.87
N LYS A 25 -33.06 -6.45 -21.33
CA LYS A 25 -31.76 -6.81 -20.73
C LYS A 25 -31.21 -5.77 -19.75
N LEU A 26 -31.89 -4.62 -19.62
CA LEU A 26 -31.55 -3.61 -18.64
C LEU A 26 -32.31 -3.92 -17.35
N HIS A 27 -31.66 -4.62 -16.42
CA HIS A 27 -32.18 -4.74 -15.07
C HIS A 27 -32.20 -3.35 -14.42
N LYS A 28 -33.40 -2.89 -14.01
CA LYS A 28 -33.61 -1.57 -13.38
C LYS A 28 -33.05 -1.47 -11.96
N ASP A 29 -32.64 -2.59 -11.38
CA ASP A 29 -32.12 -2.63 -10.02
C ASP A 29 -30.63 -2.96 -10.06
N PRO A 30 -29.74 -2.07 -9.58
CA PRO A 30 -28.38 -2.51 -9.29
C PRO A 30 -28.49 -3.62 -8.23
N PRO A 31 -27.80 -4.76 -8.39
CA PRO A 31 -27.75 -5.76 -7.33
C PRO A 31 -27.20 -5.07 -6.07
N LYS A 32 -27.98 -5.06 -4.99
CA LYS A 32 -27.60 -4.51 -3.67
C LYS A 32 -26.38 -5.23 -3.06
N SER A 33 -25.88 -6.29 -3.70
CA SER A 33 -24.65 -6.97 -3.34
C SER A 33 -23.48 -6.37 -4.11
N GLU A 34 -22.57 -5.74 -3.39
CA GLU A 34 -21.26 -5.32 -3.88
C GLU A 34 -20.57 -6.49 -4.62
N SER A 35 -19.91 -6.20 -5.74
CA SER A 35 -19.22 -7.26 -6.48
C SER A 35 -18.12 -7.88 -5.60
N PRO A 36 -17.84 -9.20 -5.74
CA PRO A 36 -16.74 -9.85 -5.03
C PRO A 36 -15.39 -9.14 -5.24
N ILE A 37 -15.22 -8.52 -6.41
CA ILE A 37 -14.07 -7.72 -6.78
C ILE A 37 -13.97 -6.45 -5.92
N ALA A 38 -15.09 -5.75 -5.70
CA ALA A 38 -15.13 -4.59 -4.80
C ALA A 38 -14.81 -4.98 -3.35
N ALA A 39 -15.24 -6.16 -2.90
CA ALA A 39 -14.89 -6.68 -1.57
C ALA A 39 -13.39 -7.02 -1.43
N MET A 40 -12.73 -7.46 -2.50
CA MET A 40 -11.28 -7.71 -2.49
C MET A 40 -10.44 -6.42 -2.37
N PHE A 41 -10.86 -5.33 -3.00
CA PHE A 41 -10.22 -4.01 -2.86
C PHE A 41 -10.55 -3.33 -1.52
N LYS A 42 -11.60 -3.79 -0.82
CA LYS A 42 -11.95 -3.41 0.56
C LYS A 42 -11.22 -4.24 1.61
N LYS A 43 -10.04 -4.80 1.33
CA LYS A 43 -9.10 -5.19 2.39
C LYS A 43 -8.67 -3.90 3.10
N LYS A 44 -9.54 -3.46 4.01
CA LYS A 44 -9.42 -2.25 4.81
C LYS A 44 -8.02 -2.27 5.42
N GLN A 45 -7.22 -1.25 5.12
CA GLN A 45 -6.31 -0.74 6.14
C GLN A 45 -7.18 -0.61 7.39
N LYS A 46 -6.86 -1.34 8.47
CA LYS A 46 -7.70 -1.35 9.67
C LYS A 46 -7.95 0.10 10.06
N PRO A 47 -9.20 0.59 10.04
CA PRO A 47 -9.45 2.03 10.12
C PRO A 47 -8.97 2.69 11.41
N ASP A 48 -8.63 1.93 12.44
CA ASP A 48 -8.33 2.46 13.78
C ASP A 48 -7.18 1.69 14.47
N GLU A 49 -6.10 1.33 13.76
CA GLU A 49 -4.89 0.94 14.49
C GLU A 49 -4.24 2.21 15.06
N GLU A 50 -4.38 2.40 16.37
CA GLU A 50 -3.73 3.51 17.06
C GLU A 50 -2.23 3.52 16.75
N PHE A 51 -1.68 4.72 16.53
CA PHE A 51 -0.27 4.85 16.21
C PHE A 51 0.59 4.27 17.34
N ASP A 52 1.34 3.23 17.01
CA ASP A 52 2.33 2.61 17.89
C ASP A 52 3.74 3.02 17.43
N GLU A 53 4.42 3.79 18.28
CA GLU A 53 5.79 4.26 18.05
C GLU A 53 6.79 3.10 17.92
N THR A 54 6.58 2.00 18.64
CA THR A 54 7.43 0.80 18.58
C THR A 54 7.25 0.11 17.23
N LYS A 55 6.00 -0.03 16.77
CA LYS A 55 5.69 -0.59 15.45
C LYS A 55 6.27 0.28 14.34
N PHE A 56 6.16 1.60 14.45
CA PHE A 56 6.75 2.55 13.51
C PHE A 56 8.28 2.39 13.43
N ARG A 57 8.98 2.37 14.57
CA ARG A 57 10.44 2.17 14.63
C ARG A 57 10.86 0.84 13.99
N ASN A 58 10.12 -0.23 14.24
CA ASN A 58 10.39 -1.53 13.63
C ASN A 58 10.20 -1.51 12.11
N LEU A 59 9.21 -0.79 11.60
CA LEU A 59 9.02 -0.61 10.15
C LEU A 59 10.15 0.19 9.52
N VAL A 60 10.59 1.28 10.17
CA VAL A 60 11.75 2.06 9.72
C VAL A 60 13.01 1.20 9.68
N LEU A 61 13.28 0.43 10.74
CA LEU A 61 14.43 -0.47 10.79
C LEU A 61 14.37 -1.53 9.68
N LYS A 62 13.20 -2.15 9.49
CA LYS A 62 12.99 -3.12 8.41
C LYS A 62 13.27 -2.51 7.04
N TRP A 63 12.76 -1.31 6.79
CA TRP A 63 12.97 -0.59 5.53
C TRP A 63 14.45 -0.29 5.27
N ILE A 64 15.19 0.16 6.29
CA ILE A 64 16.64 0.42 6.20
C ILE A 64 17.39 -0.85 5.80
N VAL A 65 17.13 -1.97 6.49
CA VAL A 65 17.80 -3.24 6.23
C VAL A 65 17.40 -3.81 4.87
N SER A 66 16.10 -3.85 4.55
CA SER A 66 15.61 -4.46 3.30
C SER A 66 16.01 -3.69 2.06
N SER A 67 16.15 -2.36 2.18
CA SER A 67 16.47 -1.48 1.06
C SER A 67 17.94 -1.07 1.04
N ASN A 68 18.77 -1.67 1.91
CA ASN A 68 20.19 -1.38 2.08
C ASN A 68 20.50 0.13 2.19
N GLN A 69 19.71 0.85 3.00
CA GLN A 69 19.90 2.28 3.21
C GLN A 69 20.94 2.53 4.31
N PRO A 70 21.67 3.66 4.27
CA PRO A 70 22.48 4.10 5.39
C PRO A 70 21.63 4.29 6.65
N PHE A 71 22.15 3.90 7.81
CA PHE A 71 21.43 4.11 9.09
C PHE A 71 21.27 5.60 9.45
N LEU A 72 22.04 6.49 8.83
CA LEU A 72 21.92 7.95 8.98
C LEU A 72 20.77 8.55 8.15
N GLU A 73 20.15 7.78 7.24
CA GLU A 73 19.08 8.28 6.37
C GLU A 73 17.86 8.79 7.18
N VAL A 74 17.63 8.23 8.38
CA VAL A 74 16.60 8.70 9.33
C VAL A 74 16.84 10.10 9.89
N GLU A 75 18.06 10.63 9.71
CA GLU A 75 18.43 11.99 10.10
C GLU A 75 18.28 13.00 8.97
N SER A 76 17.95 12.53 7.76
CA SER A 76 17.61 13.38 6.62
C SER A 76 16.46 14.33 6.97
N PRO A 77 16.65 15.66 6.86
CA PRO A 77 15.61 16.63 7.15
C PRO A 77 14.35 16.41 6.30
N GLN A 78 14.53 16.06 5.03
CA GLN A 78 13.44 15.83 4.08
C GLN A 78 12.61 14.60 4.47
N LEU A 79 13.28 13.53 4.91
CA LEU A 79 12.59 12.32 5.35
C LEU A 79 11.81 12.58 6.64
N ARG A 80 12.40 13.32 7.58
CA ARG A 80 11.72 13.70 8.83
C ARG A 80 10.50 14.56 8.58
N GLU A 81 10.61 15.55 7.69
CA GLU A 81 9.50 16.39 7.28
C GLU A 81 8.38 15.56 6.64
N LEU A 82 8.72 14.62 5.75
CA LEU A 82 7.76 13.73 5.11
C LEU A 82 6.95 12.90 6.11
N PHE A 83 7.63 12.27 7.08
CA PHE A 83 6.96 11.46 8.09
C PHE A 83 6.16 12.30 9.08
N LEU A 84 6.63 13.49 9.43
CA LEU A 84 5.91 14.41 10.32
C LEU A 84 4.65 14.95 9.63
N TYR A 85 4.72 15.26 8.33
CA TYR A 85 3.56 15.64 7.52
C TYR A 85 2.53 14.51 7.44
N ALA A 86 2.99 13.26 7.27
CA ALA A 86 2.10 12.10 7.22
C ALA A 86 1.47 11.79 8.59
N ASN A 87 2.20 11.96 9.68
CA ASN A 87 1.72 11.75 11.04
C ASN A 87 2.51 12.57 12.07
N SER A 88 1.86 13.53 12.70
CA SER A 88 2.47 14.41 13.71
C SER A 88 2.94 13.69 14.98
N LYS A 89 2.42 12.50 15.26
CA LYS A 89 2.87 11.67 16.39
C LYS A 89 4.15 10.87 16.07
N ALA A 90 4.55 10.80 14.80
CA ALA A 90 5.72 10.01 14.40
C ALA A 90 7.02 10.69 14.85
N LYS A 91 7.73 10.03 15.77
CA LYS A 91 9.07 10.44 16.19
C LYS A 91 10.10 9.60 15.45
N MET A 92 10.91 10.27 14.64
CA MET A 92 11.97 9.60 13.90
C MET A 92 13.10 9.18 14.87
N PRO A 93 13.53 7.91 14.89
CA PRO A 93 14.69 7.51 15.67
C PRO A 93 15.97 8.20 15.17
N SER A 94 16.96 8.32 16.05
CA SER A 94 18.31 8.73 15.65
C SER A 94 19.03 7.62 14.88
N GLY A 95 20.03 7.98 14.08
CA GLY A 95 20.89 7.00 13.41
C GLY A 95 21.61 6.10 14.40
N THR A 96 22.04 6.63 15.55
CA THR A 96 22.66 5.82 16.62
C THR A 96 21.69 4.79 17.21
N THR A 97 20.41 5.14 17.31
CA THR A 97 19.35 4.26 17.79
C THR A 97 19.14 3.11 16.81
N ILE A 98 19.00 3.43 15.52
CA ILE A 98 18.88 2.43 14.44
C ILE A 98 20.09 1.50 14.43
N GLN A 99 21.31 2.05 14.52
CA GLN A 99 22.54 1.26 14.52
C GLN A 99 22.56 0.25 15.68
N ARG A 100 22.22 0.70 16.90
CA ARG A 100 22.10 -0.20 18.07
C ARG A 100 21.06 -1.29 17.86
N ASP A 101 19.91 -0.95 17.29
CA ASP A 101 18.84 -1.92 17.06
C ASP A 101 19.23 -2.97 16.03
N ILE A 102 19.89 -2.58 14.93
CA ILE A 102 20.40 -3.50 13.92
C ILE A 102 21.42 -4.47 14.55
N MET A 103 22.36 -3.94 15.33
CA MET A 103 23.34 -4.78 16.04
C MET A 103 22.66 -5.75 17.01
N SER A 104 21.68 -5.28 17.79
CA SER A 104 20.92 -6.11 18.72
C SER A 104 20.13 -7.21 18.02
N ALA A 105 19.47 -6.88 16.89
CA ALA A 105 18.75 -7.84 16.07
C ALA A 105 19.69 -8.93 15.53
N HIS A 106 20.87 -8.57 15.04
CA HIS A 106 21.87 -9.52 14.54
C HIS A 106 22.40 -10.45 15.63
N VAL A 107 22.69 -9.91 16.82
CA VAL A 107 23.14 -10.71 17.97
C VAL A 107 22.05 -11.70 18.39
N LYS A 108 20.79 -11.26 18.47
CA LYS A 108 19.65 -12.13 18.80
C LYS A 108 19.47 -13.25 17.77
N GLU A 109 19.57 -12.94 16.48
CA GLU A 109 19.47 -13.94 15.42
C GLU A 109 20.59 -14.99 15.53
N LYS A 110 21.84 -14.55 15.76
CA LYS A 110 22.96 -15.45 15.97
C LYS A 110 22.78 -16.34 17.20
N LEU A 111 22.35 -15.78 18.32
CA LEU A 111 22.09 -16.55 19.55
C LEU A 111 20.95 -17.56 19.37
N GLY A 112 19.89 -17.19 18.67
CA GLY A 112 18.80 -18.09 18.31
C GLY A 112 19.30 -19.29 17.51
N LYS A 113 20.06 -19.04 16.43
CA LYS A 113 20.69 -20.10 15.61
C LYS A 113 21.60 -21.01 16.44
N ILE A 114 22.39 -20.46 17.36
CA ILE A 114 23.26 -21.26 18.26
C ILE A 114 22.42 -22.15 19.19
N SER A 115 21.29 -21.64 19.70
CA SER A 115 20.40 -22.42 20.57
C SER A 115 19.70 -23.57 19.84
N GLU A 116 19.36 -23.39 18.56
CA GLU A 116 18.80 -24.45 17.71
C GLU A 116 19.81 -25.56 17.41
N LEU A 117 21.11 -25.23 17.34
CA LEU A 117 22.19 -26.21 17.14
C LEU A 117 22.56 -26.97 18.43
N LYS A 118 22.09 -26.53 19.59
CA LYS A 118 22.39 -27.13 20.90
C LYS A 118 21.33 -28.15 21.36
N VAL A 119 20.39 -28.51 20.48
CA VAL A 119 19.42 -29.58 20.78
C VAL A 119 20.19 -30.92 20.85
N PRO A 120 20.04 -31.71 21.94
CA PRO A 120 20.77 -32.95 22.18
C PRO A 120 20.44 -34.07 21.19
#